data_AF-A0A3P7JSJ4-F1
#
_entry.id   AF-A0A3P7JSJ4-F1
#
_cell.length_a   1.000
_cell.length_b   1.000
_cell.length_c   1.000
_cell.angle_alpha   90.00
_cell.angle_beta   90.00
_cell.angle_gamma   90.00
#
_symmetry.space_group_name_H-M   'P 1'
#
loop_
_entity.id
_entity.type
_entity.pdbx_description
1 polymer ?
#
loop_
_entity_poly.entity_id
_entity_poly.type
_entity_poly.pdbx_seq_one_letter_code
_entity_poly.pdbx_strand_id
1 'polypeptide(L)'
;MLESNNETERPFYISCLFRFSCPEWQAGPWSACSEKCGDAFQYRSVTCRSEKEGEEGKLLPADACDPAQNIESQRSCNLGPCEGLKFYTSDWKLCSKCNDTEETREVTCKDNMGRAYPLEKCLTEDEKEIPPDTR
;
A
#
# COMPACT_ATOMS: atom_id res chain seq x y z
N MET A 1 -72.02 16.82 0.51
CA MET A 1 -71.46 15.67 -0.22
C MET A 1 -70.54 16.30 -1.26
N LEU A 2 -69.30 16.65 -0.88
CA LEU A 2 -68.07 15.88 -1.12
C LEU A 2 -68.07 15.36 -2.57
N GLU A 3 -67.18 15.83 -3.45
CA GLU A 3 -65.85 15.22 -3.56
C GLU A 3 -64.74 16.21 -3.93
N SER A 4 -63.69 16.14 -3.12
CA SER A 4 -62.34 16.65 -3.31
C SER A 4 -61.66 15.99 -4.52
N ASN A 5 -61.31 16.78 -5.55
CA ASN A 5 -60.37 16.34 -6.57
C ASN A 5 -58.95 16.40 -6.01
N ASN A 6 -58.58 15.25 -5.47
CA ASN A 6 -57.30 14.90 -4.87
C ASN A 6 -56.17 15.07 -5.89
N GLU A 7 -55.19 15.90 -5.53
CA GLU A 7 -53.88 15.97 -6.18
C GLU A 7 -53.18 14.62 -6.02
N THR A 8 -53.47 13.69 -6.90
CA THR A 8 -52.73 12.43 -6.97
C THR A 8 -51.42 12.73 -7.70
N GLU A 9 -50.43 13.22 -6.94
CA GLU A 9 -49.04 13.28 -7.33
C GLU A 9 -48.67 11.96 -8.01
N ARG A 10 -48.33 12.04 -9.30
CA ARG A 10 -47.85 10.89 -10.06
C ARG A 10 -46.63 10.35 -9.33
N PRO A 11 -46.66 9.11 -8.80
CA PRO A 11 -45.47 8.58 -8.18
C PRO A 11 -44.43 8.42 -9.28
N PHE A 12 -43.31 9.13 -9.16
CA PHE A 12 -42.13 8.92 -9.98
C PHE A 12 -41.50 7.58 -9.59
N TYR A 13 -42.11 6.47 -10.00
CA TYR A 13 -41.41 5.21 -10.08
C TYR A 13 -40.56 5.23 -11.34
N ILE A 14 -39.37 5.81 -11.23
CA ILE A 14 -38.29 5.53 -12.17
C ILE A 14 -37.88 4.07 -11.92
N SER A 15 -38.51 3.14 -12.63
CA SER A 15 -38.10 1.75 -12.67
C SER A 15 -36.80 1.65 -13.49
N CYS A 16 -35.68 1.85 -12.82
CA CYS A 16 -34.34 1.59 -13.36
C CYS A 16 -33.80 0.24 -12.86
N LEU A 17 -34.63 -0.82 -12.76
CA LEU A 17 -34.19 -2.01 -12.02
C LEU A 17 -33.98 -3.31 -12.81
N PHE A 18 -34.22 -3.41 -14.12
CA PHE A 18 -34.09 -4.73 -14.79
C PHE A 18 -33.60 -4.76 -16.24
N ARG A 19 -32.88 -3.74 -16.73
CA ARG A 19 -32.28 -3.84 -18.08
C ARG A 19 -30.80 -3.49 -18.20
N PHE A 20 -30.19 -2.89 -17.18
CA PHE A 20 -28.77 -2.55 -17.22
C PHE A 20 -28.17 -2.81 -15.84
N SER A 21 -27.25 -3.77 -15.75
CA SER A 21 -26.46 -4.01 -14.56
C SER A 21 -25.60 -2.77 -14.25
N CYS A 22 -25.48 -2.43 -12.97
CA CYS A 22 -24.61 -1.33 -12.54
C CYS A 22 -23.15 -1.66 -12.89
N PRO A 23 -22.31 -0.65 -13.19
CA PRO A 23 -20.87 -0.83 -13.23
C PRO A 23 -20.34 -1.44 -11.93
N GLU A 24 -19.35 -2.33 -12.06
CA GLU A 24 -18.71 -2.96 -10.91
C GLU A 24 -17.20 -2.68 -10.89
N TRP A 25 -16.69 -2.58 -9.66
CA TRP A 25 -15.25 -2.56 -9.45
C TRP A 25 -14.66 -3.94 -9.70
N GLN A 26 -13.69 -4.00 -10.60
CA GLN A 26 -12.93 -5.21 -10.89
C GLN A 26 -11.49 -5.06 -10.45
N ALA A 27 -11.01 -6.08 -9.71
CA ALA A 27 -9.64 -6.17 -9.25
C ALA A 27 -8.77 -6.96 -10.23
N GLY A 28 -7.66 -6.38 -10.66
CA GLY A 28 -6.64 -7.07 -11.43
C GLY A 28 -5.84 -8.09 -10.61
N PRO A 29 -4.90 -8.81 -11.24
CA PRO A 29 -3.99 -9.69 -10.53
C PRO A 29 -3.07 -8.88 -9.60
N TRP A 30 -2.66 -9.51 -8.50
CA TRP A 30 -1.64 -8.97 -7.61
C TRP A 30 -0.27 -8.95 -8.31
N SER A 31 0.48 -7.88 -8.11
CA SER A 31 1.89 -7.79 -8.48
C SER A 31 2.73 -8.78 -7.69
N ALA A 32 3.99 -8.97 -8.10
CA ALA A 32 4.99 -9.49 -7.18
C ALA A 32 5.13 -8.57 -5.95
N CYS A 33 5.68 -9.09 -4.86
CA CYS A 33 6.06 -8.27 -3.71
C CYS A 33 7.05 -7.17 -4.12
N SER A 34 6.93 -6.01 -3.48
CA SER A 34 7.82 -4.86 -3.69
C SER A 34 9.28 -5.18 -3.39
N GLU A 35 9.51 -6.08 -2.43
CA GLU A 35 10.84 -6.57 -2.06
C GLU A 35 11.05 -8.03 -2.47
N LYS A 36 12.28 -8.51 -2.29
CA LYS A 36 12.68 -9.91 -2.51
C LYS A 36 12.84 -10.72 -1.22
N CYS A 37 12.76 -10.05 -0.07
CA CYS A 37 12.84 -10.62 1.27
C CYS A 37 12.15 -9.63 2.23
N GLY A 38 11.90 -10.08 3.46
CA GLY A 38 11.31 -9.28 4.52
C GLY A 38 9.81 -9.01 4.31
N ASP A 39 9.33 -8.03 5.06
CA ASP A 39 7.98 -7.50 4.93
C ASP A 39 7.91 -6.55 3.74
N ALA A 40 6.91 -6.75 2.90
CA ALA A 40 6.75 -6.07 1.65
C ALA A 40 5.26 -5.88 1.32
N PHE A 41 4.99 -5.23 0.19
CA PHE A 41 3.62 -5.03 -0.28
C PHE A 41 3.42 -5.57 -1.69
N GLN A 42 2.23 -6.06 -1.96
CA GLN A 42 1.73 -6.33 -3.31
C GLN A 42 0.67 -5.30 -3.65
N TYR A 43 0.61 -4.93 -4.93
CA TYR A 43 -0.34 -3.96 -5.46
C TYR A 43 -1.16 -4.60 -6.56
N ARG A 44 -2.39 -4.14 -6.75
CA ARG A 44 -3.21 -4.51 -7.92
C ARG A 44 -3.98 -3.30 -8.43
N SER A 45 -4.32 -3.34 -9.71
CA SER A 45 -5.24 -2.36 -10.28
C SER A 45 -6.66 -2.64 -9.80
N VAL A 46 -7.41 -1.59 -9.49
CA VAL A 46 -8.85 -1.63 -9.22
C VAL A 46 -9.50 -0.68 -10.22
N THR A 47 -10.35 -1.21 -11.09
CA THR A 47 -10.93 -0.46 -12.21
C THR A 47 -12.44 -0.62 -12.23
N CYS A 48 -13.16 0.48 -12.48
CA CYS A 48 -14.60 0.44 -12.70
C CYS A 48 -14.90 -0.07 -14.12
N ARG A 49 -15.75 -1.08 -14.27
CA ARG A 49 -16.10 -1.66 -15.57
C ARG A 49 -17.59 -1.74 -15.79
N SER A 50 -18.02 -1.55 -17.04
CA SER A 50 -19.43 -1.66 -17.41
C SER A 50 -19.89 -3.11 -17.47
N GLU A 51 -21.05 -3.38 -16.88
CA GLU A 51 -21.79 -4.65 -16.99
C GLU A 51 -22.98 -4.52 -17.98
N LYS A 52 -22.97 -3.47 -18.80
CA LYS A 52 -24.02 -3.21 -19.80
C LYS A 52 -23.82 -4.11 -21.02
N GLU A 53 -24.87 -4.83 -21.41
CA GLU A 53 -24.88 -5.66 -22.64
C GLU A 53 -24.38 -4.86 -23.86
N GLY A 54 -23.37 -5.41 -24.55
CA GLY A 54 -22.71 -4.78 -25.70
C GLY A 54 -21.55 -3.84 -25.37
N GLU A 55 -21.37 -3.46 -24.10
CA GLU A 55 -20.23 -2.66 -23.61
C GLU A 55 -19.53 -3.34 -22.42
N GLU A 56 -19.77 -4.65 -22.24
CA GLU A 56 -19.26 -5.46 -21.13
C GLU A 56 -17.74 -5.36 -21.03
N GLY A 57 -17.23 -5.09 -19.82
CA GLY A 57 -15.80 -4.96 -19.57
C GLY A 57 -15.18 -3.63 -20.04
N LYS A 58 -15.96 -2.70 -20.59
CA LYS A 58 -15.47 -1.35 -20.90
C LYS A 58 -15.02 -0.63 -19.64
N LEU A 59 -13.82 -0.06 -19.67
CA LEU A 59 -13.29 0.78 -18.60
C LEU A 59 -14.10 2.07 -18.48
N LEU A 60 -14.53 2.37 -17.27
CA LEU A 60 -15.30 3.55 -16.91
C LEU A 60 -14.51 4.43 -15.92
N PRO A 61 -14.87 5.72 -15.81
CA PRO A 61 -14.40 6.57 -14.73
C PRO A 61 -14.70 5.98 -13.34
N ALA A 62 -13.85 6.28 -12.36
CA ALA A 62 -13.97 5.76 -11.00
C ALA A 62 -15.31 6.12 -10.32
N ASP A 63 -15.84 7.31 -10.62
CA ASP A 63 -17.10 7.84 -10.10
C ASP A 63 -18.36 7.14 -10.66
N ALA A 64 -18.21 6.30 -11.69
CA ALA A 64 -19.30 5.49 -12.22
C ALA A 64 -19.61 4.25 -11.37
N CYS A 65 -18.68 3.83 -10.50
CA CYS A 65 -18.86 2.72 -9.56
C CYS A 65 -19.09 3.25 -8.14
N ASP A 66 -19.72 2.43 -7.29
CA ASP A 66 -20.01 2.80 -5.91
C ASP A 66 -18.72 3.08 -5.11
N PRO A 67 -18.49 4.32 -4.62
CA PRO A 67 -17.30 4.64 -3.83
C PRO A 67 -17.30 3.96 -2.45
N ALA A 68 -18.45 3.47 -1.96
CA ALA A 68 -18.53 2.74 -0.71
C ALA A 68 -18.00 1.29 -0.82
N GLN A 69 -17.88 0.77 -2.04
CA GLN A 69 -17.32 -0.56 -2.28
C GLN A 69 -15.80 -0.52 -2.08
N ASN A 70 -15.34 -1.05 -0.95
CA ASN A 70 -13.93 -1.17 -0.66
C ASN A 70 -13.34 -2.43 -1.31
N ILE A 71 -12.57 -2.23 -2.37
CA ILE A 71 -11.70 -3.27 -2.94
C ILE A 71 -10.26 -2.95 -2.58
N GLU A 72 -9.62 -3.87 -1.85
CA GLU A 72 -8.22 -3.75 -1.45
C GLU A 72 -7.32 -3.56 -2.67
N SER A 73 -6.56 -2.47 -2.77
CA SER A 73 -5.59 -2.23 -3.86
C SER A 73 -4.16 -2.60 -3.47
N GLN A 74 -3.93 -2.82 -2.17
CA GLN A 74 -2.63 -3.10 -1.57
C GLN A 74 -2.79 -4.12 -0.45
N ARG A 75 -1.92 -5.13 -0.41
CA ARG A 75 -1.84 -6.08 0.70
C ARG A 75 -0.40 -6.32 1.15
N SER A 76 -0.20 -6.70 2.40
CA SER A 76 1.11 -7.11 2.91
C SER A 76 1.50 -8.49 2.39
N CYS A 77 2.79 -8.70 2.17
CA CYS A 77 3.40 -10.01 1.98
C CYS A 77 4.70 -10.11 2.77
N ASN A 78 5.02 -11.30 3.28
CA ASN A 78 6.28 -11.57 3.95
C ASN A 78 7.03 -12.66 3.18
N LEU A 79 8.27 -12.37 2.79
CA LEU A 79 9.13 -13.26 1.99
C LEU A 79 10.21 -13.95 2.83
N GLY A 80 10.05 -14.00 4.16
CA GLY A 80 11.06 -14.49 5.08
C GLY A 80 12.18 -13.47 5.35
N PRO A 81 13.15 -13.77 6.23
CA PRO A 81 14.23 -12.85 6.55
C PRO A 81 15.10 -12.54 5.32
N CYS A 82 15.64 -11.33 5.28
CA CYS A 82 16.71 -11.01 4.34
C CYS A 82 18.01 -11.65 4.83
N GLU A 83 18.57 -12.59 4.07
CA GLU A 83 19.86 -13.18 4.41
C GLU A 83 21.01 -12.21 4.17
N GLY A 84 22.03 -12.27 5.03
CA GLY A 84 23.25 -11.47 4.88
C GLY A 84 23.09 -9.98 5.23
N LEU A 85 22.06 -9.62 5.99
CA LEU A 85 21.98 -8.30 6.61
C LEU A 85 23.08 -8.15 7.66
N LYS A 86 23.87 -7.08 7.53
CA LYS A 86 24.94 -6.73 8.47
C LYS A 86 24.97 -5.24 8.72
N PHE A 87 25.48 -4.85 9.89
CA PHE A 87 25.82 -3.46 10.17
C PHE A 87 27.06 -3.06 9.37
N TYR A 88 26.96 -1.93 8.68
CA TYR A 88 28.05 -1.23 8.05
C TYR A 88 28.20 0.13 8.69
N THR A 89 29.43 0.50 9.05
CA THR A 89 29.74 1.79 9.65
C THR A 89 30.56 2.64 8.68
N SER A 90 30.30 3.95 8.65
CA SER A 90 31.11 4.89 7.87
C SER A 90 32.47 5.10 8.52
N ASP A 91 33.38 5.76 7.78
CA ASP A 91 34.55 6.38 8.39
C ASP A 91 34.11 7.36 9.49
N TRP A 92 34.97 7.51 10.49
CA TRP A 92 34.78 8.45 11.58
C TRP A 92 34.76 9.89 11.07
N LYS A 93 33.77 10.67 11.51
CA LYS A 93 33.80 12.11 11.30
C LYS A 93 34.81 12.73 12.26
N LEU A 94 35.75 13.50 11.71
CA LEU A 94 36.71 14.29 12.48
C LEU A 94 35.97 15.27 13.41
N CYS A 95 36.53 15.48 14.61
CA CYS A 95 36.05 16.47 15.55
C CYS A 95 35.89 17.83 14.86
N SER A 96 34.69 18.41 14.97
CA SER A 96 34.36 19.66 14.29
C SER A 96 34.72 20.88 15.12
N LYS A 97 34.92 20.73 16.43
CA LYS A 97 35.34 21.79 17.34
C LYS A 97 36.53 21.33 18.20
N CYS A 98 37.35 22.30 18.58
CA CYS A 98 38.36 22.09 19.62
C CYS A 98 37.63 21.80 20.95
N ASN A 99 38.08 20.76 21.68
CA ASN A 99 37.48 20.18 22.89
C ASN A 99 36.24 19.28 22.71
N ASP A 100 35.93 18.84 21.49
CA ASP A 100 34.99 17.71 21.32
C ASP A 100 35.64 16.42 21.86
N THR A 101 34.94 15.73 22.76
CA THR A 101 35.38 14.45 23.36
C THR A 101 34.72 13.23 22.72
N GLU A 102 33.81 13.44 21.77
CA GLU A 102 32.97 12.40 21.18
C GLU A 102 33.12 12.42 19.65
N GLU A 103 33.46 11.26 19.07
CA GLU A 103 33.47 11.05 17.62
C GLU A 103 32.12 10.46 17.18
N THR A 104 31.65 10.80 15.97
CA THR A 104 30.39 10.25 15.44
C THR A 104 30.63 9.56 14.10
N ARG A 105 29.98 8.41 13.90
CA ARG A 105 29.94 7.68 12.64
C ARG A 105 28.51 7.27 12.31
N GLU A 106 28.23 7.09 11.02
CA GLU A 106 26.93 6.64 10.57
C GLU A 106 26.89 5.10 10.56
N VAL A 107 25.77 4.53 11.01
CA VAL A 107 25.52 3.09 11.02
C VAL A 107 24.37 2.80 10.06
N THR A 108 24.57 1.82 9.17
CA THR A 108 23.57 1.41 8.19
C THR A 108 23.39 -0.11 8.21
N CYS A 109 22.15 -0.58 8.07
CA CYS A 109 21.86 -1.99 7.86
C CYS A 109 21.81 -2.25 6.37
N LYS A 110 22.68 -3.11 5.85
CA LYS A 110 22.71 -3.44 4.43
C LYS A 110 22.84 -4.93 4.18
N ASP A 111 22.32 -5.38 3.04
CA ASP A 111 22.59 -6.72 2.53
C ASP A 111 23.95 -6.81 1.84
N ASN A 112 24.33 -8.03 1.42
CA ASN A 112 25.57 -8.28 0.67
C ASN A 112 25.62 -7.57 -0.70
N MET A 113 24.50 -7.04 -1.20
CA MET A 113 24.41 -6.26 -2.44
C MET A 113 24.49 -4.74 -2.19
N GLY A 114 24.58 -4.31 -0.93
CA GLY A 114 24.65 -2.91 -0.53
C GLY A 114 23.30 -2.19 -0.42
N ARG A 115 22.17 -2.90 -0.51
CA ARG A 115 20.84 -2.31 -0.34
C ARG A 115 20.61 -1.98 1.13
N ALA A 116 20.13 -0.77 1.41
CA ALA A 116 19.89 -0.30 2.77
C ALA A 116 18.49 -0.70 3.28
N TYR A 117 18.44 -1.11 4.54
CA TYR A 117 17.23 -1.52 5.26
C TYR A 117 17.12 -0.73 6.57
N PRO A 118 15.92 -0.64 7.17
CA PRO A 118 15.76 -0.13 8.53
C PRO A 118 16.69 -0.86 9.50
N LEU A 119 17.31 -0.14 10.45
CA LEU A 119 18.30 -0.71 11.38
C LEU A 119 17.75 -1.91 12.16
N GLU A 120 16.46 -1.87 12.47
CA GLU A 120 15.69 -2.93 13.12
C GLU A 120 15.86 -4.30 12.45
N LYS A 121 16.08 -4.32 11.12
CA LYS A 121 16.23 -5.56 10.35
C LYS A 121 17.59 -6.24 10.58
N CYS A 122 18.60 -5.50 11.01
CA CYS A 122 19.91 -6.03 11.39
C CYS A 122 20.00 -6.34 12.90
N LEU A 123 19.06 -5.86 13.71
CA LEU A 123 18.99 -6.21 15.12
C LEU A 123 18.46 -7.64 15.25
N THR A 124 19.35 -8.59 15.56
CA THR A 124 18.98 -9.98 15.84
C THR A 124 18.81 -10.18 17.35
N GLU A 125 18.25 -11.32 17.78
CA GLU A 125 18.17 -11.64 19.22
C GLU A 125 19.56 -11.65 19.91
N ASP A 126 20.64 -11.88 19.15
CA ASP A 126 22.01 -11.93 19.63
C ASP A 126 22.75 -10.56 19.55
N GLU A 127 22.30 -9.64 18.70
CA GLU A 127 22.90 -8.31 18.49
C GLU A 127 21.84 -7.21 18.71
N LYS A 128 21.51 -6.98 20.00
CA LYS A 128 20.50 -6.00 20.43
C LYS A 128 21.00 -4.56 20.47
N GLU A 129 22.30 -4.37 20.33
CA GLU A 129 22.95 -3.07 20.35
C GLU A 129 23.92 -2.96 19.19
N ILE A 130 23.99 -1.77 18.60
CA ILE A 130 25.05 -1.41 17.65
C ILE A 130 26.39 -1.74 18.35
N PRO A 131 27.33 -2.46 17.69
CA PRO A 131 28.56 -2.92 18.32
C PRO A 131 29.22 -1.79 19.13
N PRO A 132 29.59 -2.04 20.40
CA PRO A 132 30.12 -0.99 21.26
C PRO A 132 31.34 -0.35 20.61
N ASP A 133 31.40 0.99 20.66
CA ASP A 133 32.50 1.79 20.14
C ASP A 133 33.77 1.58 21.00
N THR A 134 34.47 0.48 20.76
CA THR A 134 35.78 0.20 21.35
C THR A 134 36.88 0.64 20.38
N ARG A 135 37.56 1.74 20.73
CA ARG A 135 38.92 2.04 20.26
C ARG A 135 39.93 1.49 21.24
#